data_AF-D9W1A6-F1
#
_entry.id   AF-D9W1A6-F1
#
_cell.length_a   1.000
_cell.length_b   1.000
_cell.length_c   1.000
_cell.angle_alpha   90.00
_cell.angle_beta   90.00
_cell.angle_gamma   90.00
#
_symmetry.space_group_name_H-M   'P 1'
#
loop_
_entity.id
_entity.type
_entity.pdbx_description
1 polymer ?
#
loop_
_entity_poly.entity_id
_entity_poly.type
_entity_poly.pdbx_seq_one_letter_code
_entity_poly.pdbx_strand_id
1 'polypeptide(L)'
;MYSLDLRQARSAARGTRGLRARPLLRLPVPRSRWLIVPWRDATALLRAPGRLLWAALWGTAALGLGSAAHHARPDGQAALCAAALVAEYLAAAQLTEPARLDSDDARRSANLPYAFRALALRHAWVPCALLLGGLGAGSAAAWLTGRGTPALALLVAAVPAMVAAALVSSYRGPVPTHLLVGAETPMGNTAALQTGLWYARGPLAALVLSAPVLVTADRARETGAGHIGWLLLLGAAGMWWARRTAHRLHGAPPGRPPRHAGRRLRAYLITRLK
;
A
#
# COMPACT_ATOMS: atom_id res chain seq x y z
N MET A 1 14.32 -25.43 -11.92
CA MET A 1 15.11 -24.60 -10.98
C MET A 1 14.19 -24.22 -9.83
N TYR A 2 14.25 -24.96 -8.72
CA TYR A 2 13.45 -24.68 -7.53
C TYR A 2 14.14 -23.57 -6.73
N SER A 3 13.78 -22.31 -6.97
CA SER A 3 14.10 -21.27 -5.99
C SER A 3 13.32 -21.62 -4.73
N LEU A 4 14.03 -22.10 -3.70
CA LEU A 4 13.54 -22.14 -2.33
C LEU A 4 13.17 -20.70 -1.96
N ASP A 5 11.91 -20.34 -2.20
CA ASP A 5 11.40 -19.03 -1.86
C ASP A 5 11.39 -18.96 -0.33
N LEU A 6 12.36 -18.24 0.23
CA LEU A 6 12.48 -18.00 1.68
C LEU A 6 11.15 -17.49 2.25
N ARG A 7 10.29 -16.87 1.43
CA ARG A 7 8.94 -16.47 1.82
C ARG A 7 8.00 -17.65 1.98
N GLN A 8 8.02 -18.61 1.06
CA GLN A 8 7.23 -19.83 1.20
C GLN A 8 7.66 -20.61 2.44
N ALA A 9 8.98 -20.76 2.66
CA ALA A 9 9.50 -21.40 3.87
C ALA A 9 9.05 -20.65 5.15
N ARG A 10 9.10 -19.31 5.15
CA ARG A 10 8.63 -18.49 6.29
C ARG A 10 7.11 -18.57 6.49
N SER A 11 6.33 -18.70 5.42
CA SER A 11 4.87 -18.90 5.52
C SER A 11 4.52 -20.28 6.09
N ALA A 12 5.23 -21.34 5.67
CA ALA A 12 5.07 -22.69 6.21
C ALA A 12 5.42 -22.74 7.71
N ALA A 13 6.54 -22.11 8.10
CA ALA A 13 6.96 -22.01 9.51
C ALA A 13 6.01 -21.16 10.38
N ARG A 14 5.31 -20.18 9.80
CA ARG A 14 4.27 -19.41 10.53
C ARG A 14 2.97 -20.20 10.64
N GLY A 15 2.64 -21.03 9.65
CA GLY A 15 1.47 -21.91 9.67
C GLY A 15 1.48 -22.86 10.87
N THR A 16 2.66 -23.35 11.29
CA THR A 16 2.81 -24.23 12.44
C THR A 16 2.72 -23.50 13.79
N ARG A 17 3.16 -22.24 13.87
CA ARG A 17 3.07 -21.41 15.10
C ARG A 17 1.69 -20.77 15.33
N GLY A 18 0.87 -20.64 14.29
CA GLY A 18 -0.38 -19.86 14.31
C GLY A 18 -1.58 -20.49 15.00
N LEU A 19 -1.48 -21.72 15.52
CA LEU A 19 -2.66 -22.49 15.98
C LEU A 19 -3.26 -22.05 17.32
N ARG A 20 -2.69 -21.06 18.03
CA ARG A 20 -3.17 -20.70 19.40
C ARG A 20 -3.50 -19.24 19.67
N ALA A 21 -3.32 -18.33 18.72
CA ALA A 21 -3.72 -16.93 18.92
C ALA A 21 -5.23 -16.77 18.66
N ARG A 22 -6.06 -16.81 19.71
CA ARG A 22 -7.47 -16.40 19.61
C ARG A 22 -7.50 -14.89 19.32
N PRO A 23 -8.20 -14.43 18.26
CA PRO A 23 -8.28 -13.01 17.96
C PRO A 23 -9.01 -12.28 19.10
N LEU A 24 -8.39 -11.21 19.62
CA LEU A 24 -8.95 -10.40 20.71
C LEU A 24 -10.19 -9.61 20.26
N LEU A 25 -10.27 -9.23 18.97
CA LEU A 25 -11.39 -8.47 18.41
C LEU A 25 -11.92 -9.14 17.15
N ARG A 26 -13.25 -9.25 17.02
CA ARG A 26 -13.93 -9.70 15.80
C ARG A 26 -14.82 -8.59 15.29
N LEU A 27 -14.57 -8.14 14.07
CA LEU A 27 -15.47 -7.20 13.39
C LEU A 27 -16.72 -7.95 12.91
N PRO A 28 -17.93 -7.39 13.08
CA PRO A 28 -19.15 -7.99 12.56
C PRO A 28 -19.09 -8.12 11.03
N VAL A 29 -19.60 -9.22 10.49
CA VAL A 29 -19.60 -9.47 9.04
C VAL A 29 -20.53 -8.47 8.36
N PRO A 30 -20.06 -7.72 7.34
CA PRO A 30 -20.90 -6.73 6.68
C PRO A 30 -21.98 -7.40 5.82
N ARG A 31 -23.18 -6.81 5.80
CA ARG A 31 -24.29 -7.24 4.94
C ARG A 31 -24.09 -6.85 3.47
N SER A 32 -23.34 -5.78 3.21
CA SER A 32 -23.07 -5.30 1.85
C SER A 32 -21.87 -6.00 1.22
N ARG A 33 -22.06 -6.56 0.03
CA ARG A 33 -20.98 -7.19 -0.77
C ARG A 33 -19.78 -6.27 -0.98
N TRP A 34 -20.01 -4.96 -1.10
CA TRP A 34 -18.97 -3.97 -1.38
C TRP A 34 -17.94 -3.84 -0.24
N LEU A 35 -18.37 -4.11 1.00
CA LEU A 35 -17.53 -3.99 2.19
C LEU A 35 -16.77 -5.26 2.54
N ILE A 36 -16.98 -6.38 1.83
CA ILE A 36 -16.33 -7.67 2.14
C ILE A 36 -14.81 -7.55 2.09
N VAL A 37 -14.26 -6.87 1.08
CA VAL A 37 -12.79 -6.72 0.92
C VAL A 37 -12.20 -5.83 2.03
N PRO A 38 -12.70 -4.60 2.26
CA PRO A 38 -12.26 -3.79 3.39
C PRO A 38 -12.41 -4.49 4.75
N TRP A 39 -13.52 -5.18 4.99
CA TRP A 39 -13.73 -5.92 6.23
C TRP A 39 -12.69 -7.04 6.41
N ARG A 40 -12.39 -7.78 5.34
CA ARG A 40 -11.37 -8.83 5.35
C ARG A 40 -9.99 -8.25 5.65
N ASP A 41 -9.64 -7.14 5.02
CA ASP A 41 -8.35 -6.46 5.21
C ASP A 41 -8.22 -5.91 6.63
N ALA A 42 -9.26 -5.25 7.15
CA ALA A 42 -9.32 -4.77 8.53
C ALA A 42 -9.20 -5.93 9.53
N THR A 43 -9.92 -7.02 9.31
CA THR A 43 -9.83 -8.22 10.16
C THR A 43 -8.43 -8.84 10.11
N ALA A 44 -7.77 -8.85 8.94
CA ALA A 44 -6.40 -9.33 8.80
C ALA A 44 -5.41 -8.46 9.57
N LEU A 45 -5.56 -7.13 9.53
CA LEU A 45 -4.74 -6.20 10.30
C LEU A 45 -4.95 -6.34 11.82
N LEU A 46 -6.19 -6.52 12.27
CA LEU A 46 -6.51 -6.78 13.68
C LEU A 46 -5.92 -8.10 14.21
N ARG A 47 -5.77 -9.10 13.33
CA ARG A 47 -5.09 -10.37 13.65
C ARG A 47 -3.56 -10.24 13.64
N ALA A 48 -3.02 -9.18 13.07
CA ALA A 48 -1.59 -8.90 12.98
C ALA A 48 -1.28 -7.50 13.55
N PRO A 49 -1.55 -7.26 14.84
CA PRO A 49 -1.49 -5.92 15.44
C PRO A 49 -0.11 -5.28 15.33
N GLY A 50 0.96 -6.07 15.24
CA GLY A 50 2.31 -5.55 14.98
C GLY A 50 2.39 -4.68 13.73
N ARG A 51 1.60 -4.95 12.68
CA ARG A 51 1.57 -4.11 11.47
C ARG A 51 0.88 -2.77 11.69
N LEU A 52 -0.17 -2.76 12.51
CA LEU A 52 -0.84 -1.52 12.91
C LEU A 52 0.10 -0.68 13.76
N LEU A 53 0.84 -1.30 14.69
CA LEU A 53 1.84 -0.61 15.52
C LEU A 53 2.97 -0.03 14.66
N TRP A 54 3.52 -0.81 13.71
CA TRP A 54 4.52 -0.30 12.78
C TRP A 54 3.97 0.81 11.88
N ALA A 55 2.76 0.69 11.38
CA ALA A 55 2.12 1.75 10.60
C ALA A 55 1.96 3.04 11.43
N ALA A 56 1.53 2.92 12.68
CA ALA A 56 1.41 4.04 13.60
C ALA A 56 2.78 4.69 13.88
N LEU A 57 3.82 3.89 14.16
CA LEU A 57 5.19 4.39 14.37
C LEU A 57 5.74 5.13 13.16
N TRP A 58 5.52 4.59 11.95
CA TRP A 58 5.95 5.27 10.73
C TRP A 58 5.11 6.53 10.45
N GLY A 59 3.82 6.52 10.76
CA GLY A 59 2.96 7.70 10.67
C GLY A 59 3.37 8.80 11.65
N THR A 60 3.72 8.47 12.90
CA THR A 60 4.23 9.45 13.86
C THR A 60 5.59 9.98 13.45
N ALA A 61 6.48 9.14 12.92
CA ALA A 61 7.75 9.57 12.35
C ALA A 61 7.53 10.54 11.17
N ALA A 62 6.57 10.27 10.28
CA ALA A 62 6.25 11.16 9.17
C ALA A 62 5.79 12.55 9.65
N LEU A 63 4.89 12.60 10.65
CA LEU A 63 4.46 13.86 11.26
C LEU A 63 5.63 14.59 11.93
N GLY A 64 6.45 13.88 12.71
CA GLY A 64 7.61 14.47 13.39
C GLY A 64 8.64 15.05 12.42
N LEU A 65 8.96 14.33 11.35
CA LEU A 65 9.86 14.79 10.29
C LEU A 65 9.28 15.96 9.49
N GLY A 66 7.98 15.91 9.18
CA GLY A 66 7.27 17.00 8.50
C GLY A 66 7.23 18.29 9.34
N SER A 67 7.01 18.18 10.65
CA SER A 67 7.11 19.32 11.57
C SER A 67 8.55 19.83 11.71
N ALA A 68 9.53 18.93 11.79
CA ALA A 68 10.94 19.31 11.91
C ALA A 68 11.46 20.02 10.65
N ALA A 69 10.98 19.64 9.47
CA ALA A 69 11.35 20.28 8.20
C ALA A 69 11.08 21.80 8.22
N HIS A 70 9.96 22.21 8.83
CA HIS A 70 9.56 23.61 8.94
C HIS A 70 10.56 24.51 9.68
N HIS A 71 11.32 23.92 10.61
CA HIS A 71 12.32 24.63 11.42
C HIS A 71 13.76 24.39 10.92
N ALA A 72 13.94 23.57 9.90
CA ALA A 72 15.25 23.24 9.37
C ALA A 72 15.80 24.34 8.46
N ARG A 73 17.13 24.40 8.36
CA ARG A 73 17.80 25.22 7.34
C ARG A 73 17.46 24.73 5.93
N PRO A 74 17.50 25.59 4.90
CA PRO A 74 17.11 25.24 3.53
C PRO A 74 17.79 23.98 2.97
N ASP A 75 19.05 23.74 3.33
CA ASP A 75 19.84 22.59 2.88
C ASP A 75 19.33 21.26 3.45
N GLY A 76 18.86 21.26 4.70
CA GLY A 76 18.36 20.07 5.40
C GLY A 76 16.85 19.86 5.26
N GLN A 77 16.10 20.92 4.94
CA GLN A 77 14.65 20.91 4.80
C GLN A 77 14.18 19.88 3.74
N ALA A 78 14.82 19.89 2.56
CA ALA A 78 14.45 18.97 1.48
C ALA A 78 14.64 17.50 1.88
N ALA A 79 15.72 17.19 2.59
CA ALA A 79 15.98 15.84 3.10
C ALA A 79 14.93 15.41 4.14
N LEU A 80 14.51 16.30 5.04
CA LEU A 80 13.47 16.02 6.02
C LEU A 80 12.09 15.84 5.38
N CYS A 81 11.72 16.66 4.39
CA CYS A 81 10.49 16.46 3.62
C CYS A 81 10.48 15.11 2.90
N ALA A 82 11.60 14.74 2.26
CA ALA A 82 11.73 13.44 1.61
C ALA A 82 11.65 12.28 2.64
N ALA A 83 12.31 12.42 3.79
CA ALA A 83 12.26 11.43 4.87
C ALA A 83 10.83 11.28 5.44
N ALA A 84 10.08 12.37 5.57
CA ALA A 84 8.69 12.35 6.01
C ALA A 84 7.81 11.54 5.04
N LEU A 85 7.95 11.77 3.73
CA LEU A 85 7.22 11.00 2.70
C LEU A 85 7.66 9.53 2.65
N VAL A 86 8.95 9.24 2.88
CA VAL A 86 9.44 7.85 3.00
C VAL A 86 8.77 7.17 4.19
N ALA A 87 8.71 7.82 5.35
CA ALA A 87 8.03 7.30 6.53
C ALA A 87 6.53 7.09 6.26
N GLU A 88 5.86 8.02 5.58
CA GLU A 88 4.46 7.89 5.18
C GLU A 88 4.24 6.69 4.24
N TYR A 89 5.11 6.52 3.24
CA TYR A 89 5.11 5.35 2.36
C TYR A 89 5.32 4.05 3.15
N LEU A 90 6.25 4.03 4.11
CA LEU A 90 6.48 2.85 4.96
C LEU A 90 5.24 2.51 5.80
N ALA A 91 4.54 3.52 6.32
CA ALA A 91 3.26 3.32 6.99
C ALA A 91 2.22 2.69 6.05
N ALA A 92 2.07 3.22 4.84
CA ALA A 92 1.20 2.65 3.81
C ALA A 92 1.60 1.22 3.40
N ALA A 93 2.90 0.95 3.33
CA ALA A 93 3.44 -0.38 2.99
C ALA A 93 3.12 -1.43 4.06
N GLN A 94 2.96 -1.06 5.33
CA GLN A 94 2.51 -1.97 6.39
C GLN A 94 1.03 -2.31 6.26
N LEU A 95 0.20 -1.31 5.94
CA LEU A 95 -1.25 -1.46 5.85
C LEU A 95 -1.71 -2.18 4.57
N THR A 96 -0.92 -2.11 3.51
CA THR A 96 -1.20 -2.79 2.22
C THR A 96 -0.77 -4.26 2.18
N GLU A 97 -0.33 -4.84 3.30
CA GLU A 97 0.04 -6.27 3.34
C GLU A 97 -1.07 -7.21 2.83
N PRO A 98 -2.36 -7.04 3.17
CA PRO A 98 -3.40 -7.92 2.63
C PRO A 98 -3.42 -7.99 1.10
N ALA A 99 -3.16 -6.86 0.42
CA ALA A 99 -3.05 -6.80 -1.03
C ALA A 99 -1.85 -7.61 -1.54
N ARG A 100 -0.73 -7.57 -0.82
CA ARG A 100 0.48 -8.33 -1.14
C ARG A 100 0.26 -9.82 -1.03
N LEU A 101 -0.37 -10.27 0.06
CA LEU A 101 -0.72 -11.68 0.24
C LEU A 101 -1.73 -12.18 -0.80
N ASP A 102 -2.61 -11.31 -1.30
CA ASP A 102 -3.55 -11.66 -2.38
C ASP A 102 -2.86 -11.69 -3.76
N SER A 103 -1.83 -10.86 -3.96
CA SER A 103 -0.99 -10.89 -5.17
C SER A 103 -0.06 -12.11 -5.20
N ASP A 104 0.45 -12.53 -4.05
CA ASP A 104 1.34 -13.69 -3.91
C ASP A 104 0.56 -15.02 -4.03
N ASP A 105 -0.71 -15.06 -3.63
CA ASP A 105 -1.59 -16.24 -3.75
C ASP A 105 -2.95 -15.89 -4.37
N ALA A 106 -3.04 -16.07 -5.70
CA ALA A 106 -4.25 -15.86 -6.48
C ALA A 106 -5.44 -16.75 -6.03
N ARG A 107 -5.20 -17.87 -5.32
CA ARG A 107 -6.28 -18.72 -4.82
C ARG A 107 -7.10 -18.03 -3.74
N ARG A 108 -6.49 -17.11 -2.97
CA ARG A 108 -7.17 -16.33 -1.91
C ARG A 108 -8.20 -15.34 -2.45
N SER A 109 -8.00 -14.88 -3.68
CA SER A 109 -8.89 -13.94 -4.37
C SER A 109 -9.82 -14.62 -5.38
N ALA A 110 -9.54 -15.87 -5.78
CA ALA A 110 -10.35 -16.63 -6.75
C ALA A 110 -11.83 -16.82 -6.35
N ASN A 111 -12.12 -16.85 -5.05
CA ASN A 111 -13.49 -17.00 -4.53
C ASN A 111 -14.24 -15.66 -4.37
N LEU A 112 -13.59 -14.52 -4.65
CA LEU A 112 -14.23 -13.22 -4.56
C LEU A 112 -14.95 -12.87 -5.86
N PRO A 113 -16.11 -12.18 -5.80
CA PRO A 113 -16.88 -11.80 -6.99
C PRO A 113 -16.28 -10.60 -7.73
N TYR A 114 -14.97 -10.35 -7.61
CA TYR A 114 -14.30 -9.16 -8.11
C TYR A 114 -13.13 -9.51 -9.02
N ALA A 115 -13.03 -8.83 -10.15
CA ALA A 115 -11.84 -8.88 -10.98
C ALA A 115 -10.63 -8.28 -10.23
N PHE A 116 -9.43 -8.81 -10.46
CA PHE A 116 -8.18 -8.35 -9.82
C PHE A 116 -7.97 -6.84 -9.91
N ARG A 117 -8.32 -6.22 -11.05
CA ARG A 117 -8.25 -4.77 -11.25
C ARG A 117 -9.10 -3.98 -10.25
N ALA A 118 -10.28 -4.47 -9.91
CA ALA A 118 -11.19 -3.84 -8.96
C ALA A 118 -10.81 -4.20 -7.52
N LEU A 119 -10.27 -5.40 -7.31
CA LEU A 119 -9.76 -5.84 -6.02
C LEU A 119 -8.61 -4.96 -5.55
N ALA A 120 -7.66 -4.64 -6.44
CA ALA A 120 -6.54 -3.75 -6.15
C ALA A 120 -6.99 -2.37 -5.62
N LEU A 121 -8.03 -1.78 -6.22
CA LEU A 121 -8.58 -0.49 -5.75
C LEU A 121 -9.31 -0.61 -4.40
N ARG A 122 -9.96 -1.73 -4.13
CA ARG A 122 -10.65 -1.96 -2.85
C ARG A 122 -9.67 -2.13 -1.70
N HIS A 123 -8.50 -2.70 -1.96
CA HIS A 123 -7.41 -2.78 -0.99
C HIS A 123 -6.85 -1.41 -0.59
N ALA A 124 -7.16 -0.34 -1.32
CA ALA A 124 -6.77 1.02 -0.93
C ALA A 124 -7.62 1.56 0.23
N TRP A 125 -8.86 1.07 0.41
CA TRP A 125 -9.82 1.72 1.30
C TRP A 125 -9.38 1.73 2.76
N VAL A 126 -8.95 0.57 3.28
CA VAL A 126 -8.52 0.45 4.68
C VAL A 126 -7.23 1.23 4.95
N PRO A 127 -6.15 1.09 4.14
CA PRO A 127 -4.95 1.91 4.30
C PRO A 127 -5.23 3.41 4.22
N CYS A 128 -6.02 3.87 3.23
CA CYS A 128 -6.36 5.28 3.10
C CYS A 128 -7.16 5.77 4.32
N ALA A 129 -8.19 5.05 4.75
CA ALA A 129 -9.00 5.46 5.89
C ALA A 129 -8.17 5.55 7.18
N LEU A 130 -7.31 4.56 7.45
CA LEU A 130 -6.46 4.56 8.64
C LEU A 130 -5.40 5.66 8.61
N LEU A 131 -4.75 5.91 7.46
CA LEU A 131 -3.74 6.96 7.34
C LEU A 131 -4.35 8.36 7.32
N LEU A 132 -5.45 8.58 6.60
CA LEU A 132 -6.17 9.86 6.64
C LEU A 132 -6.67 10.17 8.04
N GLY A 133 -7.22 9.17 8.74
CA GLY A 133 -7.64 9.33 10.14
C GLY A 133 -6.47 9.60 11.08
N GLY A 134 -5.40 8.81 11.00
CA GLY A 134 -4.23 8.93 11.89
C GLY A 134 -3.41 10.20 11.66
N LEU A 135 -3.02 10.46 10.41
CA LEU A 135 -2.28 11.67 10.04
C LEU A 135 -3.15 12.92 10.16
N GLY A 136 -4.45 12.83 9.80
CA GLY A 136 -5.40 13.92 9.96
C GLY A 136 -5.59 14.31 11.42
N ALA A 137 -5.78 13.33 12.31
CA ALA A 137 -5.88 13.58 13.75
C ALA A 137 -4.58 14.14 14.32
N GLY A 138 -3.42 13.58 13.96
CA GLY A 138 -2.12 14.08 14.38
C GLY A 138 -1.84 15.51 13.90
N SER A 139 -2.18 15.81 12.64
CA SER A 139 -2.06 17.16 12.07
C SER A 139 -3.00 18.13 12.77
N ALA A 140 -4.25 17.76 13.02
CA ALA A 140 -5.21 18.60 13.74
C ALA A 140 -4.73 18.89 15.17
N ALA A 141 -4.21 17.88 15.88
CA ALA A 141 -3.63 18.07 17.22
C ALA A 141 -2.41 19.02 17.20
N ALA A 142 -1.56 18.94 16.17
CA ALA A 142 -0.45 19.88 16.00
C ALA A 142 -0.97 21.32 15.80
N TRP A 143 -1.99 21.52 14.95
CA TRP A 143 -2.63 22.83 14.77
C TRP A 143 -3.24 23.38 16.07
N LEU A 144 -3.98 22.55 16.80
CA LEU A 144 -4.60 22.95 18.08
C LEU A 144 -3.58 23.31 19.16
N THR A 145 -2.34 22.82 19.06
CA THR A 145 -1.25 23.12 19.99
C THR A 145 -0.27 24.16 19.46
N GLY A 146 -0.61 24.86 18.36
CA GLY A 146 0.22 25.91 17.75
C GLY A 146 1.47 25.39 17.03
N ARG A 147 1.56 24.08 16.78
CA ARG A 147 2.67 23.40 16.08
C ARG A 147 2.29 22.94 14.67
N GLY A 148 1.17 23.45 14.15
CA GLY A 148 0.70 23.13 12.81
C GLY A 148 1.61 23.73 11.74
N THR A 149 1.90 22.96 10.70
CA THR A 149 2.69 23.42 9.55
C THR A 149 1.99 23.04 8.24
N PRO A 150 2.26 23.77 7.13
CA PRO A 150 1.77 23.40 5.80
C PRO A 150 2.13 21.96 5.40
N ALA A 151 3.33 21.50 5.77
CA ALA A 151 3.80 20.16 5.47
C ALA A 151 2.87 19.07 6.04
N LEU A 152 2.31 19.27 7.24
CA LEU A 152 1.38 18.31 7.85
C LEU A 152 0.09 18.15 7.03
N ALA A 153 -0.49 19.25 6.57
CA ALA A 153 -1.68 19.21 5.71
C ALA A 153 -1.39 18.51 4.38
N LEU A 154 -0.19 18.73 3.81
CA LEU A 154 0.24 18.08 2.57
C LEU A 154 0.55 16.59 2.74
N LEU A 155 1.08 16.15 3.90
CA LEU A 155 1.21 14.73 4.21
C LEU A 155 -0.18 14.05 4.22
N VAL A 156 -1.20 14.68 4.82
CA VAL A 156 -2.57 14.16 4.77
C VAL A 156 -3.08 14.08 3.32
N ALA A 157 -2.81 15.09 2.50
CA ALA A 157 -3.18 15.10 1.09
C ALA A 157 -2.38 14.09 0.23
N ALA A 158 -1.17 13.71 0.64
CA ALA A 158 -0.31 12.75 -0.06
C ALA A 158 -0.72 11.28 0.18
N VAL A 159 -1.54 11.00 1.19
CA VAL A 159 -1.97 9.63 1.57
C VAL A 159 -2.43 8.78 0.38
N PRO A 160 -3.31 9.26 -0.52
CA PRO A 160 -3.74 8.46 -1.68
C PRO A 160 -2.57 8.09 -2.61
N ALA A 161 -1.60 8.99 -2.79
CA ALA A 161 -0.41 8.74 -3.62
C ALA A 161 0.52 7.71 -2.96
N MET A 162 0.75 7.80 -1.65
CA MET A 162 1.59 6.84 -0.91
C MET A 162 0.95 5.44 -0.86
N VAL A 163 -0.37 5.36 -0.64
CA VAL A 163 -1.10 4.09 -0.69
C VAL A 163 -1.07 3.50 -2.10
N ALA A 164 -1.26 4.32 -3.14
CA ALA A 164 -1.16 3.87 -4.52
C ALA A 164 0.24 3.31 -4.83
N ALA A 165 1.31 3.98 -4.40
CA ALA A 165 2.69 3.51 -4.56
C ALA A 165 2.90 2.15 -3.87
N ALA A 166 2.40 1.99 -2.65
CA ALA A 166 2.48 0.73 -1.91
C ALA A 166 1.69 -0.41 -2.58
N LEU A 167 0.55 -0.10 -3.23
CA LEU A 167 -0.22 -1.06 -4.02
C LEU A 167 0.50 -1.44 -5.32
N VAL A 168 1.10 -0.48 -6.04
CA VAL A 168 1.94 -0.76 -7.21
C VAL A 168 3.09 -1.70 -6.83
N SER A 169 3.73 -1.46 -5.69
CA SER A 169 4.77 -2.33 -5.14
C SER A 169 4.24 -3.71 -4.76
N SER A 170 3.00 -3.80 -4.27
CA SER A 170 2.37 -5.08 -3.87
C SER A 170 1.98 -5.94 -5.09
N TYR A 171 1.53 -5.33 -6.18
CA TYR A 171 1.14 -6.01 -7.43
C TYR A 171 2.25 -6.10 -8.48
N ARG A 172 3.52 -5.86 -8.12
CA ARG A 172 4.61 -5.75 -9.10
C ARG A 172 4.91 -7.03 -9.88
N GLY A 173 4.54 -8.20 -9.34
CA GLY A 173 4.85 -9.50 -9.94
C GLY A 173 6.29 -9.97 -9.71
N PRO A 174 6.68 -11.11 -10.31
CA PRO A 174 8.04 -11.62 -10.22
C PRO A 174 9.03 -10.66 -10.90
N VAL A 175 10.28 -10.64 -10.40
CA VAL A 175 11.35 -9.87 -11.04
C VAL A 175 11.66 -10.50 -12.40
N PRO A 176 11.63 -9.74 -13.50
CA PRO A 176 12.05 -10.27 -14.80
C PRO A 176 13.47 -10.81 -14.75
N THR A 177 13.71 -12.00 -15.30
CA THR A 177 15.00 -12.70 -15.23
C THR A 177 16.16 -11.91 -15.83
N HIS A 178 15.90 -11.10 -16.87
CA HIS A 178 16.92 -10.24 -17.47
C HIS A 178 17.47 -9.18 -16.51
N LEU A 179 16.68 -8.71 -15.53
CA LEU A 179 17.16 -7.75 -14.50
C LEU A 179 18.10 -8.41 -13.48
N LEU A 180 18.08 -9.74 -13.38
CA LEU A 180 18.99 -10.49 -12.50
C LEU A 180 20.37 -10.71 -13.14
N VAL A 181 20.45 -10.64 -14.47
CA VAL A 181 21.72 -10.74 -15.22
C VAL A 181 22.42 -9.39 -15.25
N GLY A 182 21.65 -8.31 -15.43
CA GLY A 182 22.20 -6.95 -15.53
C GLY A 182 23.00 -6.73 -16.82
N ALA A 183 23.71 -5.61 -16.88
CA ALA A 183 24.71 -5.32 -17.90
C ALA A 183 26.07 -5.14 -17.23
N GLU A 184 27.12 -5.64 -17.87
CA GLU A 184 28.49 -5.38 -17.42
C GLU A 184 28.91 -3.97 -17.85
N THR A 185 29.39 -3.17 -16.90
CA THR A 185 29.89 -1.81 -17.13
C THR A 185 31.28 -1.67 -16.51
N PRO A 186 32.06 -0.63 -16.87
CA PRO A 186 33.33 -0.35 -16.17
C PRO A 186 33.19 -0.16 -14.65
N MET A 187 31.98 0.14 -14.15
CA MET A 187 31.65 0.29 -12.73
C MET A 187 31.13 -1.01 -12.08
N GLY A 188 31.13 -2.12 -12.82
CA GLY A 188 30.61 -3.42 -12.40
C GLY A 188 29.23 -3.76 -12.97
N ASN A 189 28.67 -4.88 -12.51
CA ASN A 189 27.38 -5.41 -12.97
C ASN A 189 26.19 -4.61 -12.42
N THR A 190 25.27 -4.20 -13.30
CA THR A 190 24.12 -3.34 -12.93
C THR A 190 22.89 -4.08 -12.40
N ALA A 191 22.92 -5.42 -12.25
CA ALA A 191 21.77 -6.23 -11.85
C ALA A 191 21.18 -5.81 -10.51
N ALA A 192 22.03 -5.51 -9.53
CA ALA A 192 21.61 -5.09 -8.20
C ALA A 192 20.84 -3.76 -8.25
N LEU A 193 21.36 -2.77 -9.01
CA LEU A 193 20.72 -1.47 -9.19
C LEU A 193 19.40 -1.59 -9.94
N GLN A 194 19.38 -2.32 -11.06
CA GLN A 194 18.17 -2.54 -11.86
C GLN A 194 17.08 -3.26 -11.05
N THR A 195 17.46 -4.28 -10.28
CA THR A 195 16.55 -4.99 -9.38
C THR A 195 16.04 -4.04 -8.29
N GLY A 196 16.92 -3.25 -7.65
CA GLY A 196 16.54 -2.24 -6.67
C GLY A 196 15.52 -1.25 -7.22
N LEU A 197 15.78 -0.69 -8.41
CA LEU A 197 14.86 0.22 -9.10
C LEU A 197 13.53 -0.44 -9.45
N TRP A 198 13.52 -1.71 -9.84
CA TRP A 198 12.28 -2.47 -10.07
C TRP A 198 11.42 -2.58 -8.80
N TYR A 199 12.04 -2.85 -7.65
CA TYR A 199 11.36 -2.86 -6.35
C TYR A 199 10.91 -1.48 -5.90
N ALA A 200 11.69 -0.45 -6.22
CA ALA A 200 11.48 0.92 -5.77
C ALA A 200 10.66 1.79 -6.74
N ARG A 201 10.25 1.29 -7.93
CA ARG A 201 9.57 2.10 -8.96
C ARG A 201 8.32 2.84 -8.44
N GLY A 202 7.52 2.17 -7.61
CA GLY A 202 6.31 2.74 -7.00
C GLY A 202 6.66 3.88 -6.05
N PRO A 203 7.42 3.64 -4.98
CA PRO A 203 7.81 4.70 -4.04
C PRO A 203 8.62 5.81 -4.69
N LEU A 204 9.61 5.51 -5.56
CA LEU A 204 10.40 6.54 -6.22
C LEU A 204 9.55 7.51 -7.03
N ALA A 205 8.58 7.01 -7.81
CA ALA A 205 7.67 7.87 -8.56
C ALA A 205 6.86 8.79 -7.63
N ALA A 206 6.30 8.25 -6.54
CA ALA A 206 5.51 9.05 -5.61
C ALA A 206 6.37 10.06 -4.84
N LEU A 207 7.57 9.67 -4.40
CA LEU A 207 8.50 10.53 -3.68
C LEU A 207 9.00 11.68 -4.56
N VAL A 208 9.50 11.38 -5.77
CA VAL A 208 10.03 12.38 -6.70
C VAL A 208 8.96 13.41 -7.09
N LEU A 209 7.70 12.97 -7.26
CA LEU A 209 6.62 13.85 -7.68
C LEU A 209 5.95 14.62 -6.52
N SER A 210 6.09 14.15 -5.26
CA SER A 210 5.47 14.78 -4.09
C SER A 210 6.45 15.63 -3.27
N ALA A 211 7.74 15.28 -3.22
CA ALA A 211 8.72 15.99 -2.42
C ALA A 211 8.88 17.47 -2.80
N PRO A 212 8.92 17.87 -4.09
CA PRO A 212 9.00 19.28 -4.46
C PRO A 212 7.80 20.08 -3.96
N VAL A 213 6.61 19.49 -3.93
CA VAL A 213 5.38 20.13 -3.44
C VAL A 213 5.45 20.41 -1.94
N LEU A 214 5.96 19.46 -1.15
CA LEU A 214 6.18 19.68 0.29
C LEU A 214 7.24 20.77 0.52
N VAL A 215 8.37 20.72 -0.18
CA VAL A 215 9.47 21.68 -0.01
C VAL A 215 9.04 23.09 -0.39
N THR A 216 8.33 23.26 -1.51
CA THR A 216 7.87 24.57 -1.99
C THR A 216 6.82 25.18 -1.06
N ALA A 217 5.83 24.40 -0.64
CA ALA A 217 4.81 24.87 0.29
C ALA A 217 5.38 25.23 1.67
N ASP A 218 6.34 24.46 2.17
CA ASP A 218 6.95 24.73 3.46
C ASP A 218 7.88 25.96 3.42
N ARG A 219 8.62 26.16 2.33
CA ARG A 219 9.40 27.39 2.08
C ARG A 219 8.51 28.63 1.96
N ALA A 220 7.39 28.51 1.26
CA ALA A 220 6.39 29.57 1.13
C ALA A 220 5.58 29.78 2.42
N ARG A 221 5.65 28.84 3.38
CA ARG A 221 4.82 28.78 4.59
C ARG A 221 3.31 28.78 4.31
N GLU A 222 2.91 28.31 3.14
CA GLU A 222 1.54 28.39 2.65
C GLU A 222 1.09 27.09 1.98
N THR A 223 -0.15 26.68 2.27
CA THR A 223 -0.79 25.54 1.61
C THR A 223 -1.76 26.04 0.55
N GLY A 224 -1.27 26.24 -0.68
CA GLY A 224 -2.14 26.54 -1.82
C GLY A 224 -2.98 25.36 -2.29
N ALA A 225 -4.18 25.63 -2.82
CA ALA A 225 -5.07 24.60 -3.40
C ALA A 225 -4.41 23.81 -4.53
N GLY A 226 -3.48 24.41 -5.28
CA GLY A 226 -2.70 23.76 -6.32
C GLY A 226 -1.84 22.59 -5.80
N HIS A 227 -1.24 22.74 -4.61
CA HIS A 227 -0.44 21.67 -3.99
C HIS A 227 -1.30 20.46 -3.64
N ILE A 228 -2.46 20.69 -3.02
CA ILE A 228 -3.42 19.62 -2.67
C ILE A 228 -3.95 18.96 -3.94
N GLY A 229 -4.36 19.76 -4.92
CA GLY A 229 -4.84 19.27 -6.22
C GLY A 229 -3.82 18.38 -6.93
N TRP A 230 -2.54 18.78 -6.92
CA TRP A 230 -1.45 17.97 -7.47
C TRP A 230 -1.31 16.62 -6.76
N LEU A 231 -1.26 16.60 -5.42
CA LEU A 231 -1.13 15.36 -4.65
C LEU A 231 -2.32 14.41 -4.85
N LEU A 232 -3.53 14.96 -4.94
CA LEU A 232 -4.74 14.18 -5.25
C LEU A 232 -4.69 13.61 -6.68
N LEU A 233 -4.21 14.40 -7.66
CA LEU A 233 -4.00 13.95 -9.02
C LEU A 233 -2.97 12.82 -9.10
N LEU A 234 -1.85 12.94 -8.37
CA LEU A 234 -0.86 11.87 -8.23
C LEU A 234 -1.47 10.61 -7.61
N GLY A 235 -2.32 10.78 -6.59
CA GLY A 235 -3.10 9.70 -6.00
C GLY A 235 -3.95 8.97 -7.03
N ALA A 236 -4.74 9.71 -7.82
CA ALA A 236 -5.58 9.15 -8.88
C ALA A 236 -4.77 8.42 -9.96
N ALA A 237 -3.68 9.04 -10.44
CA ALA A 237 -2.78 8.46 -11.43
C ALA A 237 -2.10 7.19 -10.90
N GLY A 238 -1.66 7.20 -9.64
CA GLY A 238 -1.09 6.05 -8.95
C GLY A 238 -2.10 4.92 -8.81
N MET A 239 -3.35 5.21 -8.44
CA MET A 239 -4.41 4.19 -8.33
C MET A 239 -4.73 3.56 -9.69
N TRP A 240 -4.75 4.36 -10.75
CA TRP A 240 -4.86 3.85 -12.13
C TRP A 240 -3.67 2.95 -12.48
N TRP A 241 -2.44 3.33 -12.10
CA TRP A 241 -1.24 2.52 -12.32
C TRP A 241 -1.29 1.19 -11.54
N ALA A 242 -1.72 1.21 -10.28
CA ALA A 242 -1.92 0.01 -9.46
C ALA A 242 -2.94 -0.92 -10.11
N ARG A 243 -4.08 -0.38 -10.57
CA ARG A 243 -5.12 -1.12 -11.28
C ARG A 243 -4.58 -1.76 -12.57
N ARG A 244 -3.80 -1.02 -13.36
CA ARG A 244 -3.19 -1.51 -14.61
C ARG A 244 -2.16 -2.60 -14.33
N THR A 245 -1.35 -2.43 -13.29
CA THR A 245 -0.33 -3.42 -12.87
C THR A 245 -0.99 -4.72 -12.44
N ALA A 246 -2.01 -4.66 -11.56
CA ALA A 246 -2.78 -5.82 -11.14
C ALA A 246 -3.47 -6.53 -12.32
N HIS A 247 -3.96 -5.76 -13.29
CA HIS A 247 -4.53 -6.33 -14.50
C HIS A 247 -3.50 -7.05 -15.36
N ARG A 248 -2.28 -6.53 -15.53
CA ARG A 248 -1.23 -7.22 -16.31
C ARG A 248 -0.81 -8.54 -15.65
N LEU A 249 -0.78 -8.59 -14.33
CA LEU A 249 -0.33 -9.77 -13.58
C LEU A 249 -1.32 -10.94 -13.65
N HIS A 250 -2.63 -10.65 -13.64
CA HIS A 250 -3.68 -11.67 -13.55
C HIS A 250 -4.74 -11.57 -14.67
N GLY A 251 -4.49 -10.75 -15.69
CA GLY A 251 -5.41 -10.42 -16.77
C GLY A 251 -5.31 -11.33 -17.98
N ALA A 252 -4.36 -12.27 -18.01
CA ALA A 252 -4.55 -13.46 -18.82
C ALA A 252 -5.87 -14.09 -18.31
N PRO A 253 -6.91 -14.19 -19.16
CA PRO A 253 -8.17 -14.74 -18.71
C PRO A 253 -7.87 -16.10 -18.08
N PRO A 254 -8.32 -16.38 -16.84
CA PRO A 254 -8.36 -17.76 -16.39
C PRO A 254 -9.12 -18.48 -17.49
N GLY A 255 -8.47 -19.44 -18.15
CA GLY A 255 -9.06 -20.18 -19.28
C GLY A 255 -10.51 -20.44 -18.92
N ARG A 256 -11.43 -19.89 -19.74
CA ARG A 256 -12.85 -19.67 -19.40
C ARG A 256 -13.29 -20.70 -18.36
N PRO A 257 -13.71 -20.30 -17.14
CA PRO A 257 -14.24 -21.28 -16.20
C PRO A 257 -15.32 -22.06 -16.96
N PRO A 258 -15.29 -23.41 -16.94
CA PRO A 258 -16.25 -24.20 -17.70
C PRO A 258 -17.64 -23.69 -17.35
N ARG A 259 -18.46 -23.41 -18.36
CA ARG A 259 -19.81 -22.80 -18.27
C ARG A 259 -20.76 -23.49 -17.26
N HIS A 260 -20.32 -24.60 -16.66
CA HIS A 260 -21.02 -25.41 -15.68
C HIS A 260 -20.80 -24.99 -14.21
N ALA A 261 -19.86 -24.12 -13.88
CA ALA A 261 -19.61 -23.71 -12.48
C ALA A 261 -20.80 -22.94 -11.85
N GLY A 262 -21.51 -22.13 -12.65
CA GLY A 262 -22.72 -21.42 -12.19
C GLY A 262 -23.91 -22.33 -11.87
N ARG A 263 -24.00 -23.52 -12.48
CA ARG A 263 -25.05 -24.50 -12.16
C ARG A 263 -24.76 -25.25 -10.84
N ARG A 264 -23.49 -25.50 -10.52
CA ARG A 264 -23.11 -26.21 -9.28
C ARG A 264 -23.30 -25.36 -8.02
N LEU A 265 -23.11 -24.04 -8.07
CA LEU A 265 -23.34 -23.18 -6.90
C LEU A 265 -24.83 -23.08 -6.53
N ARG A 266 -25.73 -23.06 -7.54
CA ARG A 266 -27.17 -23.16 -7.31
C ARG A 266 -27.57 -24.53 -6.78
N ALA A 267 -27.00 -25.62 -7.31
CA ALA A 267 -27.28 -26.97 -6.82
C ALA A 267 -26.83 -27.16 -5.35
N TYR A 268 -25.64 -26.68 -4.98
CA TYR A 268 -25.10 -26.81 -3.63
C TYR A 268 -25.88 -26.00 -2.57
N LEU A 269 -26.44 -24.85 -2.97
CA LEU A 269 -27.29 -24.05 -2.09
C LEU A 269 -28.70 -24.66 -1.92
N ILE A 270 -29.20 -25.41 -2.91
CA ILE A 270 -30.52 -26.05 -2.85
C ILE A 270 -30.47 -27.36 -2.05
N THR A 271 -29.38 -28.13 -2.09
CA THR A 271 -29.28 -29.42 -1.37
C THR A 271 -28.92 -29.31 0.10
N ARG A 272 -28.47 -28.15 0.60
CA ARG A 272 -28.14 -27.95 2.02
C ARG A 272 -29.22 -27.23 2.84
N LEU A 273 -30.33 -26.87 2.20
CA LEU A 273 -31.48 -26.20 2.82
C LEU A 273 -32.72 -27.11 2.91
N LYS A 274 -32.54 -28.41 2.68
CA LYS A 274 -33.49 -29.47 3.05
C LYS A 274 -32.82 -30.36 4.08
#